data_AF-A0A6J6RKY8-F1
#
_entry.id   AF-A0A6J6RKY8-F1
#
_cell.length_a   1.000
_cell.length_b   1.000
_cell.length_c   1.000
_cell.angle_alpha   90.00
_cell.angle_beta   90.00
_cell.angle_gamma   90.00
#
_symmetry.space_group_name_H-M   'P 1'
#
loop_
_entity.id
_entity.type
_entity.pdbx_description
1 polymer ?
#
loop_
_entity_poly.entity_id
_entity_poly.type
_entity_poly.pdbx_seq_one_letter_code
_entity_poly.pdbx_strand_id
1 'polypeptide(L)' 'MHRYGDPGDPTTGELMEYLDAQAKRNLVLTFGGGVQEVQRELIAMFGMSLPRVPR' A
#
# COMPACT_ATOMS: atom_id res chain seq x y z
N MET A 1 21.43 24.55 10.95
CA MET A 1 20.07 23.99 10.84
C MET A 1 19.90 23.54 9.40
N HIS A 2 19.78 22.23 9.15
CA HIS A 2 19.69 21.71 7.78
C HIS A 2 18.31 22.02 7.18
N ARG A 3 18.29 22.76 6.07
CA ARG A 3 17.07 23.16 5.36
C ARG A 3 16.75 22.11 4.29
N TYR A 4 16.07 21.04 4.69
CA TYR A 4 15.54 20.04 3.76
C TYR A 4 14.01 20.00 3.89
N GLY A 5 13.33 19.64 2.80
CA GLY A 5 11.87 19.51 2.79
C GLY A 5 11.11 20.80 2.48
N ASP A 6 11.76 21.81 1.91
CA ASP A 6 11.07 22.99 1.36
C ASP A 6 10.32 22.60 0.07
N PRO A 7 8.98 22.65 0.02
CA PRO A 7 8.23 22.29 -1.20
C PRO A 7 8.52 23.22 -2.39
N GLY A 8 9.07 24.41 -2.13
CA GLY A 8 9.52 25.34 -3.17
C GLY A 8 10.85 24.96 -3.81
N ASP A 9 11.62 24.06 -3.19
CA ASP A 9 12.80 23.46 -3.80
C ASP A 9 12.39 22.44 -4.87
N PRO A 10 12.85 22.56 -6.13
CA PRO A 10 12.38 21.69 -7.23
C PRO A 10 12.58 20.19 -6.98
N THR A 11 13.70 19.79 -6.38
CA THR A 11 13.98 18.37 -6.09
C THR A 11 13.05 17.83 -5.02
N THR A 12 12.77 18.62 -3.98
CA THR A 12 11.78 18.28 -2.96
C THR A 12 10.37 18.21 -3.57
N GLY A 13 10.01 19.16 -4.44
CA GLY A 13 8.71 19.18 -5.13
C GLY A 13 8.46 17.94 -5.98
N GLU A 14 9.45 17.52 -6.78
CA GLU A 14 9.37 16.29 -7.58
C GLU A 14 9.17 15.04 -6.70
N LEU A 15 9.90 14.95 -5.59
CA LEU A 15 9.72 13.85 -4.64
C LEU A 15 8.31 13.86 -4.02
N MET A 16 7.78 15.02 -3.67
CA MET A 16 6.42 15.13 -3.12
C MET A 16 5.36 14.68 -4.12
N GLU A 17 5.46 15.08 -5.39
CA GLU A 17 4.54 14.64 -6.44
C GLU A 17 4.59 13.12 -6.64
N TYR A 18 5.80 12.56 -6.70
CA TYR A 18 5.99 11.11 -6.80
C TYR A 18 5.35 10.36 -5.61
N LEU A 19 5.59 10.82 -4.38
CA LEU A 19 5.07 10.17 -3.18
C LEU A 19 3.54 10.27 -3.08
N ASP A 20 2.95 11.40 -3.46
CA ASP A 20 1.49 11.56 -3.51
C ASP A 20 0.86 10.57 -4.51
N ALA A 21 1.45 10.43 -5.70
CA ALA A 21 1.02 9.44 -6.68
C ALA A 21 1.14 8.00 -6.15
N GLN A 22 2.24 7.66 -5.48
CA GLN A 22 2.40 6.34 -4.86
C GLN A 22 1.39 6.09 -3.74
N ALA A 23 1.12 7.07 -2.88
CA ALA A 23 0.16 6.94 -1.80
C ALA A 23 -1.24 6.61 -2.32
N LYS A 24 -1.71 7.35 -3.34
CA LYS A 24 -2.99 7.12 -3.99
C LYS A 24 -3.07 5.76 -4.66
N ARG A 25 -2.02 5.35 -5.38
CA ARG A 25 -1.94 4.03 -6.01
C ARG A 25 -1.99 2.90 -4.98
N ASN A 26 -1.17 3.00 -3.93
CA ASN A 26 -1.03 1.96 -2.92
C ASN A 26 -2.31 1.74 -2.12
N LEU A 27 -3.14 2.76 -1.94
CA LEU A 27 -4.47 2.60 -1.36
C LEU A 27 -5.30 1.56 -2.14
N VAL A 28 -5.38 1.70 -3.46
CA VAL A 28 -6.17 0.79 -4.32
C VAL A 28 -5.57 -0.60 -4.37
N LEU A 29 -4.25 -0.75 -4.27
CA LEU A 29 -3.59 -2.06 -4.28
C LEU A 29 -3.96 -2.96 -3.07
N THR A 30 -4.59 -2.41 -2.02
CA THR A 30 -5.07 -3.21 -0.89
C THR A 30 -6.38 -3.96 -1.17
N PHE A 31 -7.11 -3.57 -2.21
CA PHE A 31 -8.38 -4.21 -2.58
C PHE A 31 -8.52 -4.54 -4.07
N GLY A 32 -7.75 -3.89 -4.94
CA GLY A 32 -7.67 -4.19 -6.36
C GLY A 32 -6.97 -5.52 -6.61
N GLY A 33 -7.56 -6.38 -7.43
CA GLY A 33 -7.03 -7.73 -7.70
C GLY A 33 -7.29 -8.74 -6.58
N GLY A 34 -8.06 -8.36 -5.55
CA GLY A 34 -8.42 -9.20 -4.42
C GLY A 34 -8.12 -8.49 -3.10
N VAL A 35 -9.11 -8.39 -2.21
CA VAL A 35 -8.94 -7.73 -0.91
C VAL A 35 -7.96 -8.51 -0.03
N GLN A 36 -7.06 -7.79 0.66
CA GLN A 36 -6.01 -8.39 1.49
C GLN A 36 -6.57 -9.42 2.50
N GLU A 37 -7.76 -9.19 3.05
CA GLU A 37 -8.46 -10.11 3.96
C GLU A 37 -8.74 -11.45 3.29
N VAL A 38 -9.25 -11.43 2.06
CA VAL A 38 -9.50 -12.65 1.28
C VAL A 38 -8.18 -13.32 0.95
N GLN A 39 -7.17 -12.59 0.48
CA GLN A 39 -5.86 -13.17 0.18
C GLN A 39 -5.22 -13.82 1.41
N ARG A 40 -5.31 -13.20 2.59
CA ARG A 40 -4.86 -13.81 3.86
C ARG A 40 -5.64 -15.06 4.22
N GLU A 41 -6.96 -15.08 4.01
CA GLU A 41 -7.78 -16.29 4.19
C GLU A 41 -7.33 -17.42 3.25
N LEU A 42 -7.03 -17.10 1.98
CA LEU A 42 -6.51 -18.08 1.01
C LEU A 42 -5.13 -18.62 1.42
N ILE A 43 -4.23 -17.77 1.91
CA ILE A 43 -2.92 -18.20 2.45
C ILE A 43 -3.11 -19.14 3.63
N ALA A 44 -4.04 -18.85 4.54
CA ALA A 44 -4.32 -19.71 5.69
C ALA A 44 -4.87 -21.08 5.28
N MET A 45 -5.83 -21.11 4.35
CA MET A 45 -6.43 -22.37 3.90
C MET A 45 -5.45 -23.21 3.08
N PHE A 46 -4.75 -22.61 2.12
CA PHE A 46 -3.91 -23.36 1.19
C PHE A 46 -2.47 -23.53 1.67
N GLY A 47 -1.91 -22.51 2.32
CA GLY A 47 -0.54 -22.54 2.82
C GLY A 47 -0.40 -23.20 4.20
N MET A 48 -1.46 -23.18 5.00
CA MET A 48 -1.43 -23.70 6.38
C MET A 48 -2.50 -24.76 6.67
N SER A 49 -3.30 -25.17 5.68
CA SER A 49 -4.36 -26.19 5.82
C SER A 49 -5.40 -25.88 6.91
N LEU A 50 -5.63 -24.60 7.20
CA LEU A 50 -6.64 -24.18 8.15
C LEU A 50 -8.05 -24.27 7.53
N PRO A 51 -9.10 -24.60 8.32
CA PRO A 51 -10.46 -24.60 7.82
C PRO A 51 -10.91 -23.18 7.46
N ARG A 52 -11.88 -23.08 6.55
CA ARG A 52 -12.49 -21.81 6.14
C ARG A 52 -13.17 -21.13 7.35
N VAL A 53 -13.04 -19.81 7.43
CA VAL A 53 -13.69 -19.02 8.49
C VAL A 53 -15.21 -19.02 8.28
N PRO A 54 -16.03 -19.37 9.29
CA PRO A 54 -17.48 -19.27 9.21
C PRO A 54 -17.92 -17.80 9.04
N ARG A 55 -19.00 -17.56 8.27
CA ARG A 55 -19.53 -16.22 8.01
C ARG A 55 -21.00 -16.13 8.35
#